data_AF-K3Y2R1-F1
#
_entry.id   AF-K3Y2R1-F1
#
_cell.length_a   1.000
_cell.length_b   1.000
_cell.length_c   1.000
_cell.angle_alpha   90.00
_cell.angle_beta   90.00
_cell.angle_gamma   90.00
#
_symmetry.space_group_name_H-M   'P 1'
#
loop_
_entity.id
_entity.type
_entity.pdbx_description
1 polymer ?
#
loop_
_entity_poly.entity_id
_entity_poly.type
_entity_poly.pdbx_seq_one_letter_code
_entity_poly.pdbx_strand_id
1 'polypeptide(L)'
;YHPEAKGLYGVAFPYYDSLAAVYGSDIATGEGAEGLSEAVENIEKELAVEGGNHQEEEEDRMSRETPRRSTDSASSSLKRRKTDRKGKDHVSATSSDPILDMLHEVQGDLKGVSTNIGKMAAVMEREVAVQEKNSKEDHQQKLREKATAELRKLGFTGSEQVKAASVFVRIPDQMSMLLTLDETLRREFILNMLGM
;
A
#
# COMPACT_ATOMS: atom_id res chain seq x y z
N TYR A 1 -23.39 -40.46 -18.82
CA TYR A 1 -23.81 -39.41 -19.78
C TYR A 1 -24.75 -38.47 -19.03
N HIS A 2 -24.37 -37.22 -18.78
CA HIS A 2 -25.27 -36.24 -18.15
C HIS A 2 -26.17 -35.62 -19.22
N PRO A 3 -27.50 -35.53 -19.03
CA PRO A 3 -28.40 -35.00 -20.07
C PRO A 3 -28.09 -33.55 -20.47
N GLU A 4 -27.57 -32.76 -19.53
CA GLU A 4 -27.20 -31.35 -19.74
C GLU A 4 -25.83 -31.15 -20.42
N ALA A 5 -24.98 -32.17 -20.48
CA ALA A 5 -23.68 -32.09 -21.16
C ALA A 5 -23.79 -32.25 -22.70
N LYS A 6 -25.01 -32.37 -23.21
CA LYS A 6 -25.31 -32.65 -24.62
C LYS A 6 -25.09 -31.39 -25.47
N GLY A 7 -23.96 -31.35 -26.18
CA GLY A 7 -23.56 -30.22 -27.03
C GLY A 7 -22.32 -29.45 -26.54
N LEU A 8 -21.72 -29.84 -25.41
CA LEU A 8 -20.47 -29.22 -24.93
C LEU A 8 -19.22 -29.78 -25.63
N TYR A 9 -19.31 -30.98 -26.23
CA TYR A 9 -18.22 -31.60 -26.98
C TYR A 9 -18.24 -31.14 -28.45
N GLY A 10 -17.08 -30.73 -28.97
CA GLY A 10 -16.94 -30.28 -30.37
C GLY A 10 -17.19 -28.79 -30.61
N VAL A 11 -17.45 -28.01 -29.55
CA VAL A 11 -17.48 -26.54 -29.63
C VAL A 11 -16.05 -26.03 -29.69
N ALA A 12 -15.71 -25.24 -30.73
CA ALA A 12 -14.41 -24.58 -30.81
C ALA A 12 -14.29 -23.56 -29.67
N PHE A 13 -13.24 -23.68 -28.85
CA PHE A 13 -12.95 -22.72 -27.79
C PHE A 13 -12.23 -21.50 -28.39
N PRO A 14 -12.87 -20.31 -28.46
CA PRO A 14 -12.22 -19.14 -29.03
C PRO A 14 -11.00 -18.75 -28.19
N TYR A 15 -9.94 -18.29 -28.84
CA TYR A 15 -8.68 -17.87 -28.20
C TYR A 15 -7.89 -18.97 -27.49
N TYR A 16 -8.18 -20.26 -27.72
CA TYR A 16 -7.34 -21.36 -27.20
C TYR A 16 -5.87 -21.17 -27.56
N ASP A 17 -5.56 -20.94 -28.84
CA ASP A 17 -4.19 -20.75 -29.33
C ASP A 17 -3.54 -19.48 -28.76
N SER A 18 -4.33 -18.44 -28.52
CA SER A 18 -3.84 -17.18 -27.92
C SER A 18 -3.49 -17.35 -26.45
N LEU A 19 -4.30 -18.09 -25.68
CA LEU A 19 -4.01 -18.44 -24.29
C LEU A 19 -2.84 -19.42 -24.21
N ALA A 20 -2.76 -20.39 -25.12
CA ALA A 20 -1.63 -21.31 -25.22
C ALA A 20 -0.31 -20.58 -25.53
N ALA A 21 -0.33 -19.52 -26.36
CA ALA A 21 0.85 -18.70 -26.60
C ALA A 21 1.29 -17.89 -25.36
N VAL A 22 0.34 -17.32 -24.61
CA VAL A 22 0.63 -16.52 -23.40
C VAL A 22 1.06 -17.40 -22.21
N TYR A 23 0.40 -18.52 -21.98
CA TYR A 23 0.56 -19.35 -20.77
C TYR A 23 1.28 -20.67 -20.99
N GLY A 24 1.40 -21.15 -22.23
CA GLY A 24 2.13 -22.39 -22.55
C GLY A 24 3.64 -22.22 -22.68
N SER A 25 4.13 -20.97 -22.65
CA SER A 25 5.54 -20.62 -22.94
C SER A 25 6.47 -20.69 -21.72
N ASP A 26 5.96 -20.84 -20.49
CA ASP A 26 6.76 -20.67 -19.26
C ASP A 26 6.50 -21.74 -18.19
N ILE A 27 6.69 -23.02 -18.56
CA ILE A 27 6.76 -24.16 -17.62
C ILE A 27 7.97 -25.07 -17.91
N ALA A 28 8.69 -24.88 -19.03
CA ALA A 28 9.66 -25.86 -19.54
C ALA A 28 11.12 -25.37 -19.66
N THR A 29 11.39 -24.06 -19.63
CA THR A 29 12.74 -23.51 -19.83
C THR A 29 13.40 -23.23 -18.48
N GLY A 30 13.73 -24.29 -17.74
CA GLY A 30 14.37 -24.22 -16.41
C GLY A 30 15.81 -23.72 -16.40
N GLU A 31 16.13 -22.68 -17.17
CA GLU A 31 17.43 -22.03 -17.25
C GLU A 31 17.55 -21.00 -16.11
N GLY A 32 18.12 -21.43 -14.98
CA GLY A 32 18.28 -20.62 -13.76
C GLY A 32 17.54 -21.11 -12.52
N ALA A 33 16.86 -22.27 -12.58
CA ALA A 33 16.36 -22.95 -11.39
C ALA A 33 17.48 -23.85 -10.81
N GLU A 34 18.08 -23.42 -9.70
CA GLU A 34 19.10 -24.21 -8.99
C GLU A 34 18.55 -25.60 -8.65
N GLY A 35 19.26 -26.64 -9.10
CA GLY A 35 18.87 -28.02 -8.82
C GLY A 35 19.03 -28.36 -7.34
N LEU A 36 18.32 -29.38 -6.85
CA LEU A 36 18.49 -29.90 -5.49
C LEU A 36 19.95 -30.25 -5.14
N SER A 37 20.77 -30.60 -6.13
CA SER A 37 22.21 -30.86 -5.95
C SER A 37 23.05 -29.58 -5.83
N GLU A 38 22.63 -28.50 -6.47
CA GLU A 38 23.32 -27.20 -6.50
C GLU A 38 23.04 -26.41 -5.21
N ALA A 39 21.79 -26.43 -4.75
CA ALA A 39 21.38 -25.89 -3.46
C ALA A 39 22.12 -26.55 -2.28
N VAL A 40 22.39 -27.86 -2.34
CA VAL A 40 23.17 -28.57 -1.32
C VAL A 40 24.66 -28.16 -1.37
N GLU A 41 25.26 -28.05 -2.55
CA GLU A 41 26.65 -27.59 -2.69
C GLU A 41 26.84 -26.16 -2.17
N ASN A 42 25.84 -25.29 -2.34
CA ASN A 42 25.89 -23.92 -1.82
C ASN A 42 25.90 -23.88 -0.28
N ILE A 43 25.06 -24.70 0.38
CA ILE A 43 25.02 -24.80 1.85
C ILE A 43 26.34 -25.36 2.42
N GLU A 44 26.95 -26.34 1.75
CA GLU A 44 28.26 -26.89 2.17
C GLU A 44 29.39 -25.86 2.06
N LYS A 45 29.35 -24.95 1.06
CA LYS A 45 30.29 -23.82 0.94
C LYS A 45 30.08 -22.75 2.00
N GLU A 46 28.83 -22.43 2.33
CA GLU A 46 28.48 -21.40 3.31
C GLU A 46 28.92 -21.80 4.73
N LEU A 47 28.68 -23.06 5.11
CA LEU A 47 29.12 -23.63 6.40
C LEU A 47 30.66 -23.69 6.57
N ALA A 48 31.43 -23.69 5.48
CA ALA A 48 32.89 -23.65 5.53
C ALA A 48 33.46 -22.25 5.81
N VAL A 49 32.65 -21.19 5.69
CA VAL A 49 33.05 -19.79 5.95
C VAL A 49 32.74 -19.36 7.38
N GLU A 50 31.67 -19.88 8.00
CA GLU A 50 31.25 -19.49 9.36
C GLU A 50 32.01 -20.26 10.47
N GLY A 51 33.34 -20.33 10.30
CA GLY A 51 34.29 -20.99 11.22
C GLY A 51 35.19 -20.00 11.97
N GLY A 52 34.69 -18.82 12.37
CA GLY A 52 35.53 -17.79 12.99
C GLY A 52 34.81 -16.69 13.78
N ASN A 53 35.06 -16.68 15.10
CA ASN A 53 34.73 -15.64 16.09
C ASN A 53 33.25 -15.37 16.42
N HIS A 54 32.83 -16.03 17.50
CA HIS A 54 31.78 -15.63 18.42
C HIS A 54 32.19 -14.36 19.20
N GLN A 55 31.36 -13.31 19.22
CA GLN A 55 31.47 -12.24 20.22
C GLN A 55 30.11 -11.59 20.49
N GLU A 56 29.66 -11.69 21.74
CA GLU A 56 28.43 -11.10 22.27
C GLU A 56 28.71 -9.64 22.69
N GLU A 57 27.89 -8.66 22.28
CA GLU A 57 27.82 -7.37 22.98
C GLU A 57 26.37 -6.90 23.14
N GLU A 58 25.97 -6.75 24.41
CA GLU A 58 24.73 -6.13 24.88
C GLU A 58 24.99 -4.62 25.07
N GLU A 59 24.18 -3.75 24.47
CA GLU A 59 24.24 -2.29 24.72
C GLU A 59 22.90 -1.72 25.20
N ASP A 60 22.66 -1.81 26.51
CA ASP A 60 21.91 -0.77 27.23
C ASP A 60 22.83 0.43 27.49
N ARG A 61 22.53 1.60 26.91
CA ARG A 61 23.22 2.86 27.23
C ARG A 61 22.31 4.05 27.46
N MET A 62 22.21 4.37 28.75
CA MET A 62 21.63 5.59 29.31
C MET A 62 22.32 6.89 28.84
N SER A 63 21.58 8.00 28.90
CA SER A 63 22.12 9.35 29.12
C SER A 63 21.14 10.13 30.01
N ARG A 64 21.53 10.49 31.25
CA ARG A 64 22.10 11.81 31.66
C ARG A 64 21.10 12.97 31.44
N GLU A 65 20.84 13.87 32.38
CA GLU A 65 21.62 14.32 33.55
C GLU A 65 20.72 15.04 34.58
N THR A 66 20.98 14.90 35.89
CA THR A 66 20.36 15.75 36.95
C THR A 66 21.25 16.97 37.23
N PRO A 67 20.76 18.03 37.91
CA PRO A 67 21.20 18.15 39.31
C PRO A 67 20.30 18.93 40.31
N ARG A 68 20.06 18.30 41.49
CA ARG A 68 20.03 18.92 42.86
C ARG A 68 18.86 19.92 43.15
N ARG A 69 18.40 20.21 44.38
CA ARG A 69 18.63 19.85 45.80
C ARG A 69 17.29 20.17 46.56
N SER A 70 17.00 19.85 47.82
CA SER A 70 17.69 19.24 48.96
C SER A 70 16.65 18.62 49.94
N THR A 71 17.10 18.05 51.06
CA THR A 71 16.29 17.66 52.25
C THR A 71 15.86 18.92 53.06
N ASP A 72 14.80 18.91 53.87
CA ASP A 72 14.81 18.34 55.24
C ASP A 72 13.43 18.34 55.96
N SER A 73 13.44 17.70 57.14
CA SER A 73 12.51 17.83 58.29
C SER A 73 11.42 16.77 58.46
N ALA A 74 11.37 16.24 59.69
CA ALA A 74 10.66 15.05 60.11
C ALA A 74 9.52 15.37 61.11
N SER A 75 8.95 14.31 61.70
CA SER A 75 7.91 14.32 62.76
C SER A 75 6.48 14.56 62.24
N SER A 76 5.54 13.65 62.43
CA SER A 76 5.06 13.33 63.79
C SER A 76 4.33 11.98 63.88
N SER A 77 3.98 11.61 65.12
CA SER A 77 3.76 10.23 65.55
C SER A 77 2.32 9.73 65.49
N LEU A 78 2.23 8.39 65.45
CA LEU A 78 1.04 7.57 65.65
C LEU A 78 0.09 8.10 66.73
N LYS A 79 -1.09 8.62 66.35
CA LYS A 79 -2.26 8.68 67.25
C LYS A 79 -3.53 8.16 66.59
N ARG A 80 -4.01 7.05 67.15
CA ARG A 80 -5.23 6.34 66.79
C ARG A 80 -6.46 7.26 66.84
N ARG A 81 -7.28 7.22 65.80
CA ARG A 81 -8.73 7.43 65.93
C ARG A 81 -9.48 6.28 65.25
N LYS A 82 -10.03 5.37 66.06
CA LYS A 82 -11.19 4.58 65.64
C LYS A 82 -12.36 5.55 65.54
N THR A 83 -12.93 5.69 64.36
CA THR A 83 -14.29 6.20 64.16
C THR A 83 -14.89 5.43 62.99
N ASP A 84 -15.91 4.63 63.28
CA ASP A 84 -16.68 3.88 62.30
C ASP A 84 -17.13 4.75 61.12
N ARG A 85 -16.68 4.38 59.92
CA ARG A 85 -17.30 4.80 58.66
C ARG A 85 -17.42 3.59 57.74
N LYS A 86 -18.56 2.91 57.93
CA LYS A 86 -19.41 2.28 56.92
C LYS A 86 -18.70 1.90 55.61
N GLY A 87 -18.58 0.60 55.37
CA GLY A 87 -18.02 0.04 54.15
C GLY A 87 -18.55 0.76 52.90
N LYS A 88 -17.61 1.15 52.04
CA LYS A 88 -17.91 1.51 50.67
C LYS A 88 -17.21 0.48 49.80
N ASP A 89 -17.94 -0.59 49.57
CA ASP A 89 -17.52 -1.71 48.76
C ASP A 89 -17.22 -1.23 47.34
N HIS A 90 -15.94 -1.07 47.03
CA HIS A 90 -15.49 -1.09 45.63
C HIS A 90 -15.42 -2.54 45.16
N VAL A 91 -16.58 -3.20 45.18
CA VAL A 91 -16.86 -4.36 44.34
C VAL A 91 -17.05 -3.83 42.92
N SER A 92 -15.94 -3.45 42.28
CA SER A 92 -15.79 -3.75 40.87
C SER A 92 -15.78 -5.26 40.80
N ALA A 93 -16.89 -5.85 40.35
CA ALA A 93 -17.07 -7.29 40.31
C ALA A 93 -16.06 -7.92 39.35
N THR A 94 -14.87 -8.27 39.85
CA THR A 94 -14.11 -9.41 39.34
C THR A 94 -15.00 -10.62 39.52
N SER A 95 -15.36 -11.27 38.41
CA SER A 95 -16.22 -12.43 38.51
C SER A 95 -15.44 -13.54 39.23
N SER A 96 -16.06 -14.24 40.18
CA SER A 96 -15.42 -15.41 40.80
C SER A 96 -15.49 -16.65 39.89
N ASP A 97 -15.87 -16.47 38.62
CA ASP A 97 -16.09 -17.53 37.65
C ASP A 97 -15.03 -17.44 36.55
N PRO A 98 -14.07 -18.38 36.49
CA PRO A 98 -13.01 -18.35 35.49
C PRO A 98 -13.53 -18.43 34.04
N ILE A 99 -14.79 -18.87 33.83
CA ILE A 99 -15.43 -18.90 32.51
C ILE A 99 -15.84 -17.47 32.09
N LEU A 100 -16.36 -16.65 33.01
CA LEU A 100 -16.76 -15.27 32.71
C LEU A 100 -15.56 -14.36 32.47
N ASP A 101 -14.48 -14.54 33.23
CA ASP A 101 -13.23 -13.78 33.01
C ASP A 101 -12.63 -14.09 31.62
N MET A 102 -12.56 -15.37 31.23
CA MET A 102 -12.13 -15.79 29.89
C MET A 102 -13.05 -15.26 28.76
N LEU A 103 -14.37 -15.19 29.00
CA LEU A 103 -15.30 -14.60 28.03
C LEU A 103 -15.07 -13.10 27.85
N HIS A 104 -14.73 -12.37 28.91
CA HIS A 104 -14.39 -10.95 28.83
C HIS A 104 -13.05 -10.70 28.12
N GLU A 105 -12.06 -11.56 28.29
CA GLU A 105 -10.79 -11.54 27.56
C GLU A 105 -11.02 -11.71 26.05
N VAL A 106 -11.71 -12.79 25.64
CA VAL A 106 -12.05 -13.07 24.23
C VAL A 106 -12.91 -11.95 23.62
N GLN A 107 -13.82 -11.34 24.39
CA GLN A 107 -14.60 -10.18 23.95
C GLN A 107 -13.70 -8.95 23.71
N GLY A 108 -12.68 -8.74 24.55
CA GLY A 108 -11.67 -7.69 24.38
C GLY A 108 -10.86 -7.89 23.10
N ASP A 109 -10.35 -9.09 22.89
CA ASP A 109 -9.58 -9.46 21.69
C ASP A 109 -10.41 -9.30 20.41
N LEU A 110 -11.63 -9.83 20.38
CA LEU A 110 -12.54 -9.70 19.24
C LEU A 110 -12.83 -8.23 18.89
N LYS A 111 -12.96 -7.37 19.90
CA LYS A 111 -13.13 -5.92 19.72
C LYS A 111 -11.86 -5.27 19.17
N GLY A 112 -10.68 -5.70 19.62
CA GLY A 112 -9.39 -5.30 19.07
C GLY A 112 -9.25 -5.68 17.59
N VAL A 113 -9.52 -6.94 17.26
CA VAL A 113 -9.51 -7.48 15.88
C VAL A 113 -10.49 -6.73 14.99
N SER A 114 -11.75 -6.54 15.42
CA SER A 114 -12.77 -5.78 14.67
C SER A 114 -12.32 -4.35 14.38
N THR A 115 -11.72 -3.67 15.37
CA THR A 115 -11.16 -2.31 15.20
C THR A 115 -10.02 -2.29 14.18
N ASN A 116 -9.15 -3.31 14.19
CA ASN A 116 -8.01 -3.39 13.27
C ASN A 116 -8.45 -3.77 11.83
N ILE A 117 -9.45 -4.64 11.67
CA ILE A 117 -10.09 -4.90 10.37
C ILE A 117 -10.70 -3.62 9.79
N GLY A 118 -11.41 -2.83 10.62
CA GLY A 118 -11.95 -1.54 10.19
C GLY A 118 -10.87 -0.55 9.72
N LYS A 119 -9.70 -0.51 10.39
CA LYS A 119 -8.55 0.27 9.93
C LYS A 119 -7.99 -0.24 8.59
N MET A 120 -7.82 -1.56 8.43
CA MET A 120 -7.32 -2.16 7.19
C MET A 120 -8.26 -1.87 6.01
N ALA A 121 -9.58 -2.00 6.19
CA ALA A 121 -10.56 -1.65 5.18
C ALA A 121 -10.43 -0.17 4.73
N ALA A 122 -10.33 0.76 5.69
CA ALA A 122 -10.14 2.18 5.39
C ALA A 122 -8.79 2.51 4.72
N VAL A 123 -7.73 1.73 5.00
CA VAL A 123 -6.43 1.83 4.30
C VAL A 123 -6.56 1.32 2.86
N MET A 124 -7.17 0.15 2.65
CA MET A 124 -7.38 -0.43 1.32
C MET A 124 -8.25 0.47 0.42
N GLU A 125 -9.36 1.02 0.93
CA GLU A 125 -10.19 1.98 0.21
C GLU A 125 -9.42 3.24 -0.20
N ARG A 126 -8.55 3.75 0.70
CA ARG A 126 -7.66 4.88 0.39
C ARG A 126 -6.62 4.50 -0.67
N GLU A 127 -5.98 3.35 -0.56
CA GLU A 127 -4.93 2.91 -1.48
C GLU A 127 -5.47 2.68 -2.88
N VAL A 128 -6.64 2.05 -3.03
CA VAL A 128 -7.35 1.92 -4.32
C VAL A 128 -7.64 3.30 -4.91
N ALA A 129 -8.17 4.24 -4.12
CA ALA A 129 -8.46 5.60 -4.58
C ALA A 129 -7.20 6.42 -4.91
N VAL A 130 -6.05 6.13 -4.29
CA VAL A 130 -4.75 6.75 -4.61
C VAL A 130 -4.17 6.13 -5.88
N GLN A 131 -4.18 4.81 -6.03
CA GLN A 131 -3.70 4.10 -7.21
C GLN A 131 -4.49 4.49 -8.47
N GLU A 132 -5.82 4.60 -8.36
CA GLU A 132 -6.68 5.06 -9.46
C GLU A 132 -6.38 6.52 -9.86
N LYS A 133 -6.09 7.40 -8.88
CA LYS A 133 -5.69 8.78 -9.17
C LYS A 133 -4.33 8.85 -9.85
N ASN A 134 -3.33 8.16 -9.32
CA ASN A 134 -1.97 8.15 -9.87
C ASN A 134 -1.97 7.63 -11.32
N SER A 135 -2.69 6.53 -11.61
CA SER A 135 -2.80 5.99 -12.97
C SER A 135 -3.49 6.94 -13.97
N LYS A 136 -4.50 7.71 -13.52
CA LYS A 136 -5.14 8.77 -14.33
C LYS A 136 -4.24 9.98 -14.53
N GLU A 137 -3.44 10.34 -13.52
CA GLU A 137 -2.50 11.45 -13.56
C GLU A 137 -1.33 11.16 -14.52
N ASP A 138 -0.74 9.97 -14.48
CA ASP A 138 0.27 9.51 -15.44
C ASP A 138 -0.25 9.54 -16.88
N HIS A 139 -1.48 9.08 -17.11
CA HIS A 139 -2.11 9.14 -18.43
C HIS A 139 -2.35 10.59 -18.90
N GLN A 140 -2.85 11.45 -18.02
CA GLN A 140 -3.01 12.89 -18.28
C GLN A 140 -1.67 13.56 -18.63
N GLN A 141 -0.62 13.28 -17.87
CA GLN A 141 0.72 13.84 -18.06
C GLN A 141 1.29 13.43 -19.42
N LYS A 142 1.17 12.15 -19.79
CA LYS A 142 1.61 11.63 -21.09
C LYS A 142 0.86 12.27 -22.28
N LEU A 143 -0.41 12.65 -22.11
CA LEU A 143 -1.15 13.41 -23.13
C LEU A 143 -0.66 14.87 -23.22
N ARG A 144 -0.35 15.52 -22.10
CA ARG A 144 0.20 16.89 -22.04
C ARG A 144 1.57 16.98 -22.72
N GLU A 145 2.43 16.00 -22.49
CA GLU A 145 3.73 15.89 -23.14
C GLU A 145 3.59 15.73 -24.67
N LYS A 146 2.70 14.83 -25.12
CA LYS A 146 2.40 14.67 -26.55
C LYS A 146 1.86 15.97 -27.18
N ALA A 147 0.88 16.61 -26.55
CA ALA A 147 0.28 17.83 -27.09
C ALA A 147 1.28 19.00 -27.14
N THR A 148 2.13 19.17 -26.12
CA THR A 148 3.17 20.21 -26.13
C THR A 148 4.32 19.89 -27.10
N ALA A 149 4.65 18.62 -27.32
CA ALA A 149 5.55 18.22 -28.41
C ALA A 149 4.95 18.58 -29.79
N GLU A 150 3.66 18.29 -29.99
CA GLU A 150 2.99 18.53 -31.27
C GLU A 150 2.82 20.03 -31.56
N LEU A 151 2.53 20.87 -30.55
CA LEU A 151 2.53 22.32 -30.71
C LEU A 151 3.89 22.87 -31.21
N ARG A 152 5.02 22.28 -30.76
CA ARG A 152 6.36 22.65 -31.25
C ARG A 152 6.57 22.18 -32.69
N LYS A 153 6.18 20.95 -33.01
CA LYS A 153 6.26 20.35 -34.36
C LYS A 153 5.47 21.14 -35.40
N LEU A 154 4.29 21.66 -35.04
CA LEU A 154 3.43 22.48 -35.90
C LEU A 154 3.93 23.93 -36.10
N GLY A 155 5.06 24.30 -35.49
CA GLY A 155 5.73 25.58 -35.68
C GLY A 155 5.13 26.76 -34.92
N PHE A 156 4.33 26.53 -33.87
CA PHE A 156 3.77 27.61 -33.06
C PHE A 156 4.86 28.33 -32.25
N THR A 157 4.75 29.65 -32.14
CA THR A 157 5.62 30.48 -31.29
C THR A 157 5.39 30.19 -29.80
N GLY A 158 6.36 30.55 -28.94
CA GLY A 158 6.25 30.31 -27.50
C GLY A 158 5.00 30.93 -26.84
N SER A 159 4.52 32.08 -27.33
CA SER A 159 3.32 32.72 -26.81
C SER A 159 2.04 31.99 -27.24
N GLU A 160 1.97 31.48 -28.47
CA GLU A 160 0.87 30.63 -28.96
C GLU A 160 0.84 29.28 -28.23
N GLN A 161 2.00 28.67 -27.99
CA GLN A 161 2.12 27.44 -27.20
C GLN A 161 1.55 27.62 -25.78
N VAL A 162 1.88 28.73 -25.11
CA VAL A 162 1.36 29.05 -23.77
C VAL A 162 -0.15 29.31 -23.79
N LYS A 163 -0.67 30.01 -24.80
CA LYS A 163 -2.12 30.20 -24.97
C LYS A 163 -2.85 28.85 -25.16
N ALA A 164 -2.36 27.99 -26.06
CA ALA A 164 -2.95 26.68 -26.32
C ALA A 164 -2.90 25.77 -25.07
N ALA A 165 -1.77 25.75 -24.35
CA ALA A 165 -1.64 25.03 -23.10
C ALA A 165 -2.63 25.52 -22.03
N SER A 166 -2.90 26.82 -21.94
CA SER A 166 -3.93 27.39 -21.06
C SER A 166 -5.33 26.89 -21.42
N VAL A 167 -5.65 26.76 -22.71
CA VAL A 167 -6.92 26.14 -23.15
C VAL A 167 -6.97 24.66 -22.78
N PHE A 168 -5.90 23.88 -22.96
CA PHE A 168 -5.87 22.46 -22.56
C PHE A 168 -6.05 22.25 -21.05
N VAL A 169 -5.54 23.15 -20.21
CA VAL A 169 -5.77 23.09 -18.75
C VAL A 169 -7.23 23.40 -18.41
N ARG A 170 -7.88 24.32 -19.13
CA ARG A 170 -9.30 24.66 -18.93
C ARG A 170 -10.28 23.65 -19.54
N ILE A 171 -9.90 23.02 -20.65
CA ILE A 171 -10.72 22.10 -21.44
C ILE A 171 -9.85 20.92 -21.91
N PRO A 172 -9.62 19.90 -21.05
CA PRO A 172 -8.73 18.78 -21.37
C PRO A 172 -9.14 18.00 -22.63
N ASP A 173 -10.43 17.99 -22.98
CA ASP A 173 -10.93 17.31 -24.17
C ASP A 173 -10.36 17.89 -25.47
N GLN A 174 -10.02 19.20 -25.50
CA GLN A 174 -9.35 19.83 -26.65
C GLN A 174 -7.98 19.20 -26.93
N MET A 175 -7.27 18.79 -25.87
CA MET A 175 -5.99 18.10 -25.96
C MET A 175 -6.16 16.67 -26.48
N SER A 176 -7.21 15.97 -26.04
CA SER A 176 -7.55 14.63 -26.54
C SER A 176 -7.93 14.67 -28.03
N MET A 177 -8.74 15.66 -28.42
CA MET A 177 -9.20 15.84 -29.80
C MET A 177 -8.03 16.19 -30.74
N LEU A 178 -7.13 17.10 -30.35
CA LEU A 178 -5.88 17.37 -31.10
C LEU A 178 -5.12 16.09 -31.45
N LEU A 179 -4.95 15.19 -30.48
CA LEU A 179 -4.17 13.97 -30.64
C LEU A 179 -4.92 12.87 -31.42
N THR A 180 -6.23 13.01 -31.58
CA THR A 180 -7.08 12.12 -32.39
C THR A 180 -7.17 12.57 -33.86
N LEU A 181 -7.04 13.87 -34.14
CA LEU A 181 -7.02 14.41 -35.50
C LEU A 181 -5.83 13.89 -36.32
N ASP A 182 -6.05 13.79 -37.64
CA ASP A 182 -4.99 13.68 -38.64
C ASP A 182 -4.03 14.87 -38.58
N GLU A 183 -2.74 14.61 -38.82
CA GLU A 183 -1.66 15.60 -38.66
C GLU A 183 -1.87 16.89 -39.49
N THR A 184 -2.48 16.76 -40.67
CA THR A 184 -2.84 17.87 -41.56
C THR A 184 -3.85 18.84 -40.93
N LEU A 185 -4.78 18.34 -40.11
CA LEU A 185 -5.87 19.11 -39.49
C LEU A 185 -5.45 19.73 -38.15
N ARG A 186 -4.42 19.18 -37.49
CA ARG A 186 -3.97 19.63 -36.16
C ARG A 186 -3.61 21.11 -36.11
N ARG A 187 -2.97 21.65 -37.15
CA ARG A 187 -2.58 23.07 -37.18
C ARG A 187 -3.79 24.00 -37.25
N GLU A 188 -4.74 23.71 -38.13
CA GLU A 188 -5.97 24.48 -38.30
C GLU A 188 -6.84 24.43 -37.04
N PHE A 189 -6.93 23.26 -36.40
CA PHE A 189 -7.64 23.09 -35.13
C PHE A 189 -7.10 24.00 -34.03
N ILE A 190 -5.77 24.11 -33.87
CA ILE A 190 -5.16 25.04 -32.90
C ILE A 190 -5.43 26.50 -33.27
N LEU A 191 -5.35 26.88 -34.55
CA LEU A 191 -5.65 28.25 -34.99
C LEU A 191 -7.09 28.66 -34.66
N ASN A 192 -8.06 27.80 -35.00
CA ASN A 192 -9.48 28.02 -34.69
C ASN A 192 -9.73 28.12 -33.18
N MET A 193 -9.13 27.23 -32.38
CA MET A 193 -9.18 27.28 -30.91
C MET A 193 -8.59 28.59 -30.33
N LEU A 194 -7.54 29.13 -30.95
CA LEU A 194 -6.89 30.38 -30.54
C LEU A 194 -7.55 31.65 -31.11
N GLY A 195 -8.48 31.49 -32.07
CA GLY A 195 -9.13 32.61 -32.76
C GLY A 195 -8.18 33.37 -33.70
N MET A 196 -7.33 32.66 -34.45
CA MET A 196 -6.29 33.20 -35.33
C MET A 196 -6.43 32.71 -36.78
#